data_AF-A0A0F4G4F2-F1
#
_entry.id   AF-A0A0F4G4F2-F1
#
_cell.length_a   1.000
_cell.length_b   1.000
_cell.length_c   1.000
_cell.angle_alpha   90.00
_cell.angle_beta   90.00
_cell.angle_gamma   90.00
#
_symmetry.space_group_name_H-M   'P 1'
#
loop_
_entity.id
_entity.type
_entity.pdbx_description
1 polymer ?
#
loop_
_entity_poly.entity_id
_entity_poly.type
_entity_poly.pdbx_seq_one_letter_code
_entity_poly.pdbx_strand_id
1 'polypeptide(L)'
;MFPLTDFSYVPDIFTHDTLATGPNTPRAEGNSDIPASVLFDTDNRQEILPRFGILVREYESDTPEDALRTQWQRFSKYLQHLNAKAPYEEQYKVLLEGDGNLTWVDPRLTSKGLEQAKAAGKFWINANAVDMVPLPRKFFTRPITRCLQTVQATWADVPMPQSQPLQPVVVEAIRELFGVHTCDKRSARSAIESAFPTFEIEPSMTEEDDLWSAYFRETAEDHGKLWRDFLNQLFEDSDS
;
A
#
# COMPACT_ATOMS: atom_id res chain seq x y z
N MET A 1 -15.38 18.66 8.98
CA MET A 1 -15.26 17.20 8.84
C MET A 1 -14.98 16.65 10.21
N PHE A 2 -15.87 15.84 10.79
CA PHE A 2 -15.68 15.32 12.14
C PHE A 2 -14.62 14.20 12.11
N PRO A 3 -13.70 14.13 13.08
CA PRO A 3 -12.82 12.98 13.21
C PRO A 3 -13.65 11.72 13.39
N LEU A 4 -13.27 10.61 12.74
CA LEU A 4 -13.85 9.29 13.01
C LEU A 4 -13.39 8.88 14.41
N THR A 5 -14.25 9.06 15.41
CA THR A 5 -13.87 8.95 16.83
C THR A 5 -13.91 7.53 17.39
N ASP A 6 -14.52 6.57 16.71
CA ASP A 6 -14.63 5.19 17.20
C ASP A 6 -14.55 4.15 16.07
N PHE A 7 -13.65 3.18 16.20
CA PHE A 7 -13.68 1.93 15.42
C PHE A 7 -14.23 0.82 16.30
N SER A 8 -15.28 0.14 15.85
CA SER A 8 -15.70 -1.13 16.40
C SER A 8 -15.18 -2.26 15.50
N TYR A 9 -14.53 -3.25 16.11
CA TYR A 9 -14.22 -4.48 15.39
C TYR A 9 -15.54 -5.20 15.10
N VAL A 10 -15.73 -5.66 13.86
CA VAL A 10 -16.80 -6.61 13.56
C VAL A 10 -16.24 -8.00 13.81
N PRO A 11 -16.58 -8.66 14.93
CA PRO A 11 -16.03 -9.97 15.25
C PRO A 11 -16.41 -11.01 14.20
N ASP A 12 -15.60 -12.08 14.13
CA ASP A 12 -15.92 -13.30 13.39
C ASP A 12 -16.05 -13.13 11.85
N ILE A 13 -15.23 -12.24 11.28
CA ILE A 13 -15.07 -12.11 9.82
C ILE A 13 -13.78 -12.76 9.32
N PHE A 14 -12.68 -12.61 10.06
CA PHE A 14 -11.35 -13.07 9.66
C PHE A 14 -10.90 -14.21 10.56
N THR A 15 -10.22 -15.21 9.99
CA THR A 15 -9.49 -16.21 10.79
C THR A 15 -8.19 -15.57 11.26
N HIS A 16 -7.99 -15.47 12.57
CA HIS A 16 -6.67 -15.20 13.14
C HIS A 16 -6.02 -16.53 13.48
N ASP A 17 -4.93 -16.87 12.79
CA ASP A 17 -4.08 -17.97 13.21
C ASP A 17 -3.02 -17.41 14.18
N THR A 18 -3.23 -17.56 15.49
CA THR A 18 -2.30 -17.13 16.54
C THR A 18 -1.11 -18.09 16.70
N LEU A 19 -0.48 -18.50 15.60
CA LEU A 19 0.72 -19.34 15.61
C LEU A 19 2.02 -18.58 15.36
N ALA A 20 2.07 -17.29 15.71
CA ALA A 20 3.33 -16.58 15.95
C ALA A 20 3.51 -16.34 17.46
N THR A 21 3.70 -17.42 18.23
CA THR A 21 4.15 -17.30 19.63
C THR A 21 5.66 -17.01 19.65
N GLY A 22 6.01 -15.73 19.69
CA GLY A 22 7.30 -15.32 20.21
C GLY A 22 7.39 -15.64 21.71
N PRO A 23 8.58 -15.93 22.28
CA PRO A 23 8.71 -16.57 23.58
C PRO A 23 8.29 -15.74 24.83
N ASN A 24 7.64 -14.57 24.69
CA ASN A 24 7.34 -13.71 25.84
C ASN A 24 6.01 -12.94 25.72
N THR A 25 4.87 -13.63 25.74
CA THR A 25 3.58 -12.98 26.07
C THR A 25 2.73 -13.85 27.00
N PRO A 26 2.13 -13.31 28.07
CA PRO A 26 1.46 -14.12 29.09
C PRO A 26 0.15 -14.71 28.58
N ARG A 27 -0.06 -15.99 28.91
CA ARG A 27 -1.27 -16.76 28.64
C ARG A 27 -2.44 -16.17 29.44
N ALA A 28 -3.50 -15.74 28.76
CA ALA A 28 -4.79 -15.55 29.43
C ALA A 28 -5.39 -16.94 29.69
N GLU A 29 -5.37 -17.38 30.95
CA GLU A 29 -6.12 -18.56 31.39
C GLU A 29 -7.61 -18.25 31.39
N GLY A 30 -8.40 -19.06 30.68
CA GLY A 30 -9.85 -18.86 30.53
C GLY A 30 -10.52 -20.05 29.82
N ASN A 31 -10.79 -21.07 30.62
CA ASN A 31 -11.57 -22.29 30.46
C ASN A 31 -12.47 -22.54 29.19
N SER A 32 -12.26 -23.75 28.65
CA SER A 32 -13.22 -24.75 28.10
C SER A 32 -14.13 -24.44 26.90
N ASP A 33 -13.95 -25.28 25.87
CA ASP A 33 -14.91 -25.71 24.84
C ASP A 33 -15.03 -24.91 23.54
N ILE A 34 -13.93 -24.85 22.77
CA ILE A 34 -14.01 -24.73 21.30
C ILE A 34 -13.37 -26.00 20.71
N PRO A 35 -14.11 -26.85 19.98
CA PRO A 35 -13.50 -27.99 19.32
C PRO A 35 -12.59 -27.45 18.22
N ALA A 36 -11.30 -27.77 18.32
CA ALA A 36 -10.35 -27.59 17.24
C ALA A 36 -10.82 -28.45 16.05
N SER A 37 -11.63 -27.87 15.16
CA SER A 37 -11.92 -28.47 13.86
C SER A 37 -10.68 -28.31 13.00
N VAL A 38 -9.69 -29.16 13.27
CA VAL A 38 -8.64 -29.50 12.32
C VAL A 38 -9.36 -30.15 11.14
N LEU A 39 -9.55 -29.38 10.07
CA LEU A 39 -9.94 -29.93 8.78
C LEU A 39 -8.74 -30.73 8.26
N PHE A 40 -8.68 -32.01 8.62
CA PHE A 40 -7.83 -32.98 7.96
C PHE A 40 -8.39 -33.18 6.54
N ASP A 41 -7.72 -32.62 5.54
CA ASP A 41 -7.79 -33.17 4.20
C ASP A 41 -7.07 -34.53 4.21
N THR A 42 -7.71 -35.55 3.68
CA THR A 42 -7.27 -36.95 3.74
C THR A 42 -6.14 -37.29 2.77
N ASP A 43 -5.63 -36.32 2.02
CA ASP A 43 -4.35 -36.43 1.34
C ASP A 43 -3.24 -35.84 2.21
N ASN A 44 -2.30 -36.68 2.63
CA ASN A 44 -1.18 -36.43 3.55
C ASN A 44 -0.14 -35.42 3.03
N ARG A 45 -0.57 -34.26 2.49
CA ARG A 45 0.26 -33.13 2.12
C ARG A 45 0.19 -32.10 3.25
N GLN A 46 1.28 -31.94 3.97
CA GLN A 46 1.48 -30.79 4.84
C GLN A 46 1.63 -29.53 3.97
N GLU A 47 0.51 -28.96 3.52
CA GLU A 47 0.50 -27.59 3.03
C GLU A 47 0.32 -26.65 4.23
N ILE A 48 1.47 -26.26 4.80
CA ILE A 48 1.58 -25.12 5.70
C ILE A 48 1.33 -23.88 4.85
N LEU A 49 0.06 -23.57 4.60
CA LEU A 49 -0.32 -22.23 4.16
C LEU A 49 -0.46 -21.39 5.42
N PRO A 50 0.19 -20.21 5.52
CA PRO A 50 -0.20 -19.23 6.53
C PRO A 50 -1.56 -18.69 6.10
N ARG A 51 -2.66 -19.30 6.56
CA ARG A 51 -4.00 -19.01 6.04
C ARG A 51 -4.64 -17.86 6.82
N PHE A 52 -4.30 -16.61 6.48
CA PHE A 52 -5.26 -15.52 6.68
C PHE A 52 -6.39 -15.71 5.66
N GLY A 53 -7.42 -16.46 6.06
CA GLY A 53 -8.67 -16.59 5.35
C GLY A 53 -9.73 -15.68 5.96
N ILE A 54 -10.71 -15.30 5.16
CA ILE A 54 -12.01 -14.92 5.73
C ILE A 54 -12.75 -16.20 6.13
N LEU A 55 -13.44 -16.14 7.27
CA LEU A 55 -14.22 -17.27 7.75
C LEU A 55 -15.23 -17.69 6.68
N VAL A 56 -15.28 -18.98 6.37
CA VAL A 56 -16.31 -19.53 5.49
C VAL A 56 -17.64 -19.43 6.22
N ARG A 57 -18.49 -18.53 5.75
CA ARG A 57 -19.80 -18.26 6.33
C ARG A 57 -20.76 -17.75 5.27
N GLU A 58 -22.04 -17.82 5.60
CA GLU A 58 -23.06 -17.08 4.89
C GLU A 58 -23.12 -15.65 5.40
N TYR A 59 -23.37 -14.73 4.46
CA TYR A 59 -23.67 -13.33 4.72
C TYR A 59 -25.14 -13.09 4.42
N GLU A 60 -25.76 -12.14 5.13
CA GLU A 60 -27.16 -11.73 4.85
C GLU A 60 -27.36 -11.19 3.43
N SER A 61 -26.28 -10.79 2.75
CA SER A 61 -26.28 -10.31 1.37
C SER A 61 -26.21 -11.42 0.33
N ASP A 62 -25.99 -12.68 0.73
CA ASP A 62 -25.85 -13.79 -0.19
C ASP A 62 -27.19 -14.15 -0.85
N THR A 63 -27.14 -14.43 -2.15
CA THR A 63 -28.28 -14.92 -2.94
C THR A 63 -27.93 -16.27 -3.56
N PRO A 64 -28.91 -17.05 -4.06
CA PRO A 64 -28.62 -18.33 -4.74
C PRO A 64 -27.66 -18.20 -5.93
N GLU A 65 -27.56 -17.01 -6.54
CA GLU A 65 -26.62 -16.69 -7.62
C GLU A 65 -25.15 -16.65 -7.17
N ASP A 66 -24.89 -16.49 -5.87
CA ASP A 66 -23.55 -16.44 -5.30
C ASP A 66 -22.97 -17.83 -5.00
N ALA A 67 -23.70 -18.91 -5.29
CA ALA A 67 -23.27 -20.29 -4.99
C ALA A 67 -21.92 -20.68 -5.62
N LEU A 68 -21.54 -20.04 -6.74
CA LEU A 68 -20.26 -20.25 -7.43
C LEU A 68 -19.20 -19.21 -7.11
N ARG A 69 -19.51 -18.21 -6.27
CA ARG A 69 -18.56 -17.16 -5.91
C ARG A 69 -17.62 -17.63 -4.80
N THR A 70 -16.40 -17.11 -4.82
CA THR A 70 -15.46 -17.34 -3.72
C THR A 70 -15.95 -16.64 -2.45
N GLN A 71 -15.48 -17.11 -1.29
CA GLN A 71 -15.79 -16.46 -0.01
C GLN A 71 -15.44 -14.96 -0.06
N TRP A 72 -14.35 -14.58 -0.77
CA TRP A 72 -13.89 -13.18 -0.85
C TRP A 72 -14.81 -12.31 -1.68
N GLN A 73 -15.35 -12.85 -2.77
CA GLN A 73 -16.33 -12.17 -3.58
C GLN A 73 -17.64 -11.95 -2.80
N ARG A 74 -18.06 -12.96 -2.02
CA ARG A 74 -19.24 -12.87 -1.14
C ARG A 74 -19.02 -11.85 -0.01
N PHE A 75 -17.85 -11.86 0.62
CA PHE A 75 -17.49 -10.87 1.64
C PHE A 75 -17.43 -9.44 1.08
N SER A 76 -16.85 -9.26 -0.11
CA SER A 76 -16.81 -7.94 -0.77
C SER A 76 -18.23 -7.41 -1.04
N LYS A 77 -19.14 -8.28 -1.51
CA LYS A 77 -20.56 -7.97 -1.66
C LYS A 77 -21.20 -7.59 -0.32
N TYR A 78 -20.89 -8.31 0.75
CA TYR A 78 -21.38 -8.00 2.10
C TYR A 78 -20.87 -6.67 2.62
N LEU A 79 -19.59 -6.34 2.42
CA LEU A 79 -19.03 -5.04 2.81
C LEU A 79 -19.70 -3.87 2.06
N GLN A 80 -20.02 -4.07 0.79
CA GLN A 80 -20.81 -3.10 0.02
C GLN A 80 -22.24 -2.96 0.58
N HIS A 81 -22.87 -4.08 0.95
CA HIS A 81 -24.18 -4.09 1.57
C HIS A 81 -24.21 -3.32 2.90
N LEU A 82 -23.21 -3.54 3.77
CA LEU A 82 -23.06 -2.82 5.03
C LEU A 82 -22.90 -1.32 4.80
N ASN A 83 -22.00 -0.91 3.91
CA ASN A 83 -21.78 0.50 3.59
C ASN A 83 -23.00 1.16 2.93
N ALA A 84 -23.83 0.42 2.19
CA ALA A 84 -25.06 0.95 1.60
C ALA A 84 -26.19 1.15 2.64
N LYS A 85 -26.18 0.38 3.73
CA LYS A 85 -27.15 0.50 4.83
C LYS A 85 -26.67 1.43 5.95
N ALA A 86 -25.38 1.71 6.02
CA ALA A 86 -24.78 2.52 7.07
C ALA A 86 -25.33 3.96 7.05
N PRO A 87 -25.56 4.59 8.22
CA PRO A 87 -25.80 6.02 8.28
C PRO A 87 -24.57 6.77 7.76
N TYR A 88 -24.76 8.04 7.37
CA TYR A 88 -23.71 8.86 6.73
C TYR A 88 -22.41 8.98 7.57
N GLU A 89 -22.50 8.80 8.88
CA GLU A 89 -21.39 8.92 9.82
C GLU A 89 -20.62 7.60 10.04
N GLU A 90 -21.12 6.48 9.50
CA GLU A 90 -20.51 5.16 9.65
C GLU A 90 -19.98 4.63 8.31
N GLN A 91 -18.78 4.03 8.35
CA GLN A 91 -18.21 3.35 7.18
C GLN A 91 -17.46 2.10 7.61
N TYR A 92 -17.74 0.99 6.94
CA TYR A 92 -17.08 -0.29 7.14
C TYR A 92 -15.90 -0.41 6.19
N LYS A 93 -14.70 -0.59 6.73
CA LYS A 93 -13.44 -0.74 5.98
C LYS A 93 -12.65 -1.95 6.48
N VAL A 94 -11.88 -2.52 5.58
CA VAL A 94 -10.90 -3.57 5.90
C VAL A 94 -9.53 -2.91 6.00
N LEU A 95 -9.00 -2.86 7.22
CA LEU A 95 -7.67 -2.33 7.52
C LEU A 95 -6.74 -3.49 7.83
N LEU A 96 -6.13 -4.04 6.78
CA LEU A 96 -5.19 -5.15 6.88
C LEU A 96 -3.87 -4.74 6.26
N GLU A 97 -2.79 -5.21 6.84
CA GLU A 97 -1.43 -4.93 6.37
C GLU A 97 -0.92 -5.98 5.37
N GLY A 98 -1.63 -7.10 5.21
CA GLY A 98 -1.30 -8.19 4.32
C GLY A 98 -2.13 -9.45 4.58
N ASP A 99 -1.82 -10.52 3.85
CA ASP A 99 -2.46 -11.84 3.98
C ASP A 99 -1.47 -12.96 4.39
N GLY A 100 -0.27 -12.59 4.83
CA GLY A 100 0.83 -13.51 5.16
C GLY A 100 1.69 -13.90 3.96
N ASN A 101 1.22 -13.73 2.72
CA ASN A 101 2.00 -13.91 1.50
C ASN A 101 2.39 -12.58 0.85
N LEU A 102 1.49 -11.59 0.91
CA LEU A 102 1.66 -10.26 0.36
C LEU A 102 1.51 -9.21 1.45
N THR A 103 2.41 -8.24 1.44
CA THR A 103 2.30 -7.01 2.24
C THR A 103 1.56 -5.96 1.41
N TRP A 104 0.49 -5.41 1.99
CA TRP A 104 -0.30 -4.32 1.41
C TRP A 104 0.14 -2.95 1.91
N VAL A 105 0.88 -2.88 3.02
CA VAL A 105 1.63 -1.68 3.41
C VAL A 105 2.77 -1.44 2.42
N ASP A 106 2.92 -0.20 1.99
CA ASP A 106 3.93 0.25 1.02
C ASP A 106 4.25 -0.77 -0.09
N PRO A 107 3.25 -1.18 -0.90
CA PRO A 107 3.37 -2.34 -1.75
C PRO A 107 4.42 -2.13 -2.83
N ARG A 108 5.16 -3.19 -3.14
CA ARG A 108 6.09 -3.26 -4.27
C ARG A 108 5.35 -3.34 -5.59
N LEU A 109 6.01 -2.95 -6.68
CA LEU A 109 5.54 -3.22 -8.03
C LEU A 109 5.36 -4.72 -8.26
N THR A 110 4.29 -5.07 -8.95
CA THR A 110 4.11 -6.41 -9.52
C THR A 110 5.07 -6.61 -10.70
N SER A 111 5.26 -7.86 -11.14
CA SER A 111 6.05 -8.16 -12.35
C SER A 111 5.55 -7.37 -13.57
N LYS A 112 4.23 -7.27 -13.74
CA LYS A 112 3.60 -6.47 -14.79
C LYS A 112 3.89 -4.97 -14.63
N GLY A 113 3.83 -4.44 -13.41
CA GLY A 113 4.17 -3.05 -13.13
C GLY A 113 5.63 -2.73 -13.46
N LEU A 114 6.54 -3.66 -13.16
CA LEU A 114 7.95 -3.54 -13.52
C LEU A 114 8.16 -3.57 -15.04
N GLU A 115 7.46 -4.45 -15.77
CA GLU A 115 7.47 -4.47 -17.24
C GLU A 115 6.96 -3.15 -17.83
N GLN A 116 5.90 -2.58 -17.28
CA GLN A 116 5.36 -1.29 -17.70
C GLN A 116 6.36 -0.14 -17.47
N ALA A 117 7.03 -0.11 -16.32
CA ALA A 117 8.08 0.88 -16.04
C ALA A 117 9.25 0.78 -17.04
N LYS A 118 9.72 -0.45 -17.31
CA LYS A 118 10.78 -0.68 -18.31
C LYS A 118 10.34 -0.30 -19.72
N ALA A 119 9.07 -0.51 -20.08
CA ALA A 119 8.52 -0.10 -21.36
C ALA A 119 8.52 1.44 -21.51
N ALA A 120 8.22 2.18 -20.43
CA ALA A 120 8.36 3.64 -20.42
C ALA A 120 9.82 4.07 -20.61
N GLY A 121 10.79 3.35 -20.04
CA GLY A 121 12.22 3.58 -20.29
C GLY A 121 12.61 3.43 -21.76
N LYS A 122 12.13 2.35 -22.41
CA LYS A 122 12.33 2.14 -23.85
C LYS A 122 11.74 3.26 -24.69
N PHE A 123 10.58 3.78 -24.31
CA PHE A 123 9.98 4.95 -24.95
C PHE A 123 10.91 6.16 -24.85
N TRP A 124 11.45 6.47 -23.67
CA TRP A 124 12.36 7.61 -23.47
C TRP A 124 13.66 7.49 -24.25
N ILE A 125 14.23 6.28 -24.32
CA ILE A 125 15.41 6.00 -25.15
C ILE A 125 15.12 6.34 -26.61
N ASN A 126 13.99 5.86 -27.14
CA ASN A 126 13.60 6.10 -28.53
C ASN A 126 13.28 7.58 -28.79
N ALA A 127 12.50 8.23 -27.91
CA ALA A 127 12.12 9.63 -28.04
C ALA A 127 13.34 10.56 -28.00
N ASN A 128 14.34 10.27 -27.15
CA ASN A 128 15.58 11.03 -27.13
C ASN A 128 16.43 10.80 -28.39
N ALA A 129 16.57 9.55 -28.82
CA ALA A 129 17.43 9.20 -29.96
C ALA A 129 16.86 9.61 -31.32
N VAL A 130 15.54 9.56 -31.50
CA VAL A 130 14.87 9.79 -32.78
C VAL A 130 14.29 11.20 -32.86
N ASP A 131 13.52 11.58 -31.85
CA ASP A 131 12.78 12.86 -31.84
C ASP A 131 13.56 13.98 -31.14
N MET A 132 14.79 13.69 -30.67
CA MET A 132 15.67 14.64 -29.97
C MET A 132 15.01 15.25 -28.73
N VAL A 133 14.08 14.53 -28.09
CA VAL A 133 13.42 14.98 -26.86
C VAL A 133 14.47 15.11 -25.76
N PRO A 134 14.63 16.27 -25.11
CA PRO A 134 15.61 16.45 -24.06
C PRO A 134 15.27 15.57 -22.85
N LEU A 135 16.30 14.92 -22.28
CA LEU A 135 16.14 14.15 -21.06
C LEU A 135 15.93 15.08 -19.85
N PRO A 136 15.13 14.67 -18.85
CA PRO A 136 14.97 15.43 -17.62
C PRO A 136 16.30 15.60 -16.87
N ARG A 137 16.44 16.73 -16.20
CA ARG A 137 17.62 17.09 -15.41
C ARG A 137 17.46 16.80 -13.92
N LYS A 138 16.24 16.94 -13.41
CA LYS A 138 15.88 16.67 -12.01
C LYS A 138 14.76 15.64 -12.00
N PHE A 139 14.83 14.71 -11.05
CA PHE A 139 13.83 13.68 -10.84
C PHE A 139 13.31 13.81 -9.41
N PHE A 140 12.00 13.88 -9.26
CA PHE A 140 11.34 13.87 -7.96
C PHE A 140 10.43 12.65 -7.88
N THR A 141 10.37 12.04 -6.71
CA THR A 141 9.54 10.86 -6.49
C THR A 141 8.94 10.86 -5.09
N ARG A 142 7.82 10.14 -4.96
CA ARG A 142 7.10 9.96 -3.69
C ARG A 142 7.85 8.96 -2.81
N PRO A 143 7.74 9.05 -1.47
CA PRO A 143 8.36 8.10 -0.53
C PRO A 143 7.63 6.76 -0.44
N ILE A 144 7.08 6.27 -1.56
CA ILE A 144 6.34 5.00 -1.63
C ILE A 144 7.10 4.06 -2.56
N THR A 145 7.36 2.84 -2.11
CA THR A 145 8.19 1.82 -2.78
C THR A 145 7.80 1.59 -4.23
N ARG A 146 6.51 1.51 -4.57
CA ARG A 146 6.09 1.38 -5.98
C ARG A 146 6.53 2.56 -6.86
N CYS A 147 6.53 3.79 -6.33
CA CYS A 147 6.99 4.98 -7.06
C CYS A 147 8.52 4.98 -7.22
N LEU A 148 9.24 4.65 -6.14
CA LEU A 148 10.70 4.51 -6.15
C LEU A 148 11.17 3.48 -7.18
N GLN A 149 10.56 2.29 -7.18
CA GLN A 149 10.84 1.24 -8.16
C GLN A 149 10.47 1.65 -9.59
N THR A 150 9.40 2.41 -9.77
CA THR A 150 8.99 2.90 -11.09
C THR A 150 10.05 3.83 -11.67
N VAL A 151 10.52 4.81 -10.89
CA VAL A 151 11.58 5.73 -11.34
C VAL A 151 12.86 4.95 -11.61
N GLN A 152 13.31 4.11 -10.68
CA GLN A 152 14.53 3.33 -10.87
C GLN A 152 14.46 2.46 -12.14
N ALA A 153 13.36 1.74 -12.35
CA ALA A 153 13.22 0.85 -13.50
C ALA A 153 13.01 1.58 -14.84
N THR A 154 12.35 2.73 -14.83
CA THR A 154 12.12 3.53 -16.04
C THR A 154 13.43 4.13 -16.56
N TRP A 155 14.29 4.59 -15.65
CA TRP A 155 15.48 5.35 -16.02
C TRP A 155 16.79 4.56 -15.97
N ALA A 156 16.76 3.29 -15.54
CA ALA A 156 17.96 2.44 -15.42
C ALA A 156 18.78 2.33 -16.72
N ASP A 157 18.10 2.18 -17.86
CA ASP A 157 18.74 1.97 -19.16
C ASP A 157 18.79 3.23 -20.04
N VAL A 158 18.24 4.36 -19.56
CA VAL A 158 18.23 5.63 -20.29
C VAL A 158 19.64 6.23 -20.23
N PRO A 159 20.24 6.65 -21.37
CA PRO A 159 21.62 7.12 -21.42
C PRO A 159 21.76 8.54 -20.82
N MET A 160 21.72 8.62 -19.49
CA MET A 160 21.90 9.87 -18.76
C MET A 160 23.33 10.42 -18.95
N PRO A 161 23.52 11.74 -19.10
CA PRO A 161 24.85 12.34 -19.19
C PRO A 161 25.68 12.02 -17.93
N GLN A 162 27.00 11.77 -18.09
CA GLN A 162 27.88 11.50 -16.95
C GLN A 162 27.92 12.66 -15.93
N SER A 163 27.72 13.90 -16.41
CA SER A 163 27.62 15.08 -15.55
C SER A 163 26.33 15.16 -14.74
N GLN A 164 25.35 14.31 -15.04
CA GLN A 164 24.01 14.32 -14.45
C GLN A 164 23.47 12.89 -14.35
N PRO A 165 24.05 12.07 -13.45
CA PRO A 165 23.57 10.71 -13.24
C PRO A 165 22.14 10.71 -12.69
N LEU A 166 21.47 9.56 -12.77
CA LEU A 166 20.15 9.37 -12.17
C LEU A 166 20.25 9.46 -10.64
N GLN A 167 19.86 10.60 -10.09
CA GLN A 167 19.78 10.85 -8.65
C GLN A 167 18.41 11.45 -8.31
N PRO A 168 17.36 10.62 -8.13
CA PRO A 168 16.04 11.11 -7.79
C PRO A 168 15.99 11.60 -6.35
N VAL A 169 15.23 12.66 -6.12
CA VAL A 169 14.95 13.21 -4.79
C VAL A 169 13.60 12.67 -4.32
N VAL A 170 13.60 12.00 -3.17
CA VAL A 170 12.41 11.52 -2.47
C VAL A 170 11.84 12.68 -1.66
N VAL A 171 10.61 13.08 -2.00
CA VAL A 171 9.93 14.25 -1.43
C VAL A 171 8.59 13.82 -0.86
N GLU A 172 8.38 14.02 0.44
CA GLU A 172 7.16 13.62 1.15
C GLU A 172 5.97 14.48 0.74
N ALA A 173 6.19 15.76 0.42
CA ALA A 173 5.15 16.71 0.03
C ALA A 173 4.41 16.33 -1.27
N ILE A 174 5.03 15.54 -2.16
CA ILE A 174 4.41 15.13 -3.44
C ILE A 174 3.74 13.76 -3.38
N ARG A 175 3.52 13.19 -2.18
CA ARG A 175 2.84 11.89 -1.98
C ARG A 175 1.47 11.82 -2.66
N GLU A 176 0.85 10.64 -2.68
CA GLU A 176 -0.55 10.49 -3.12
C GLU A 176 -1.50 11.00 -2.03
N LEU A 177 -2.78 11.22 -2.36
CA LEU A 177 -3.81 11.38 -1.33
C LEU A 177 -3.74 10.19 -0.37
N PHE A 178 -3.61 10.45 0.93
CA PHE A 178 -3.16 9.46 1.89
C PHE A 178 -4.01 9.39 3.17
N GLY A 179 -3.72 8.37 3.99
CA GLY A 179 -4.43 8.06 5.23
C GLY A 179 -5.56 7.06 5.02
N VAL A 180 -6.04 6.45 6.10
CA VAL A 180 -7.01 5.34 6.17
C VAL A 180 -6.55 4.06 5.48
N HIS A 181 -6.15 4.10 4.21
CA HIS A 181 -5.71 2.92 3.48
C HIS A 181 -4.28 2.54 3.86
N THR A 182 -4.05 1.28 4.19
CA THR A 182 -2.74 0.75 4.61
C THR A 182 -1.70 0.85 3.50
N CYS A 183 -2.10 0.80 2.22
CA CYS A 183 -1.21 0.97 1.07
C CYS A 183 -0.66 2.39 0.86
N ASP A 184 -1.19 3.36 1.61
CA ASP A 184 -0.72 4.76 1.58
C ASP A 184 0.28 5.05 2.69
N LYS A 185 0.49 4.09 3.61
CA LYS A 185 1.54 4.17 4.62
C LYS A 185 2.88 3.84 3.96
N ARG A 186 3.88 4.70 4.14
CA ARG A 186 5.23 4.49 3.61
C ARG A 186 6.09 3.62 4.53
N SER A 187 7.16 3.06 3.96
CA SER A 187 8.25 2.49 4.73
C SER A 187 9.00 3.55 5.53
N ALA A 188 9.74 3.10 6.55
CA ALA A 188 10.62 3.95 7.33
C ALA A 188 11.71 4.58 6.45
N ARG A 189 12.17 5.78 6.82
CA ARG A 189 13.21 6.53 6.08
C ARG A 189 14.46 5.68 5.87
N SER A 190 14.97 5.05 6.93
CA SER A 190 16.16 4.19 6.86
C SER A 190 15.97 2.99 5.91
N ALA A 191 14.76 2.43 5.84
CA ALA A 191 14.44 1.34 4.93
C ALA A 191 14.47 1.80 3.45
N ILE A 192 13.97 3.01 3.17
CA ILE A 192 14.04 3.63 1.84
C ILE A 192 15.50 3.91 1.46
N GLU A 193 16.27 4.50 2.36
CA GLU A 193 17.70 4.81 2.15
C GLU A 193 18.50 3.54 1.86
N SER A 194 18.26 2.46 2.62
CA SER A 194 18.90 1.17 2.41
C SER A 194 18.51 0.52 1.09
N ALA A 195 17.25 0.61 0.68
CA ALA A 195 16.75 -0.01 -0.54
C ALA A 195 17.12 0.77 -1.82
N PHE A 196 17.27 2.10 -1.71
CA PHE A 196 17.53 3.01 -2.82
C PHE A 196 18.71 3.94 -2.52
N PRO A 197 19.94 3.41 -2.36
CA PRO A 197 21.08 4.18 -1.85
C PRO A 197 21.57 5.30 -2.77
N THR A 198 21.13 5.33 -4.03
CA THR A 198 21.46 6.40 -4.98
C THR A 198 20.44 7.53 -4.97
N PHE A 199 19.35 7.40 -4.21
CA PHE A 199 18.29 8.39 -4.13
C PHE A 199 18.63 9.35 -2.99
N GLU A 200 18.39 10.63 -3.21
CA GLU A 200 18.47 11.63 -2.16
C GLU A 200 17.14 11.67 -1.42
N ILE A 201 17.14 11.68 -0.09
CA ILE A 201 15.92 11.80 0.71
C ILE A 201 15.89 13.18 1.35
N GLU A 202 14.80 13.92 1.15
CA GLU A 202 14.67 15.26 1.68
C GLU A 202 14.94 15.31 3.20
N PRO A 203 15.60 16.36 3.72
CA PRO A 203 16.00 16.41 5.13
C PRO A 203 14.85 16.40 6.13
N SER A 204 13.68 16.90 5.73
CA SER A 204 12.48 17.03 6.57
C SER A 204 11.75 15.72 6.81
N MET A 205 11.99 14.68 6.00
CA MET A 205 11.28 13.41 6.09
C MET A 205 11.67 12.67 7.38
N THR A 206 10.66 12.36 8.19
CA THR A 206 10.82 11.68 9.49
C THR A 206 11.08 10.18 9.32
N GLU A 207 11.64 9.53 10.35
CA GLU A 207 11.95 8.10 10.30
C GLU A 207 10.68 7.27 10.05
N GLU A 208 9.67 7.42 10.90
CA GLU A 208 8.38 6.76 10.77
C GLU A 208 7.40 7.60 9.94
N ASP A 209 6.31 7.00 9.46
CA ASP A 209 5.25 7.72 8.77
C ASP A 209 4.31 8.41 9.77
N ASP A 210 4.75 9.55 10.30
CA ASP A 210 3.99 10.34 11.29
C ASP A 210 2.75 11.01 10.69
N LEU A 211 2.72 11.15 9.36
CA LEU A 211 1.61 11.79 8.67
C LEU A 211 0.44 10.81 8.49
N TRP A 212 0.71 9.52 8.27
CA TRP A 212 -0.32 8.54 8.02
C TRP A 212 -1.17 8.28 9.26
N SER A 213 -2.49 8.24 9.07
CA SER A 213 -3.44 7.94 10.14
C SER A 213 -4.49 6.97 9.65
N ALA A 214 -4.79 5.94 10.44
CA ALA A 214 -5.93 5.06 10.18
C ALA A 214 -7.29 5.79 10.29
N TYR A 215 -7.32 6.96 10.94
CA TYR A 215 -8.53 7.68 11.34
C TYR A 215 -8.81 8.91 10.47
N PHE A 216 -7.80 9.40 9.75
CA PHE A 216 -7.89 10.62 8.97
C PHE A 216 -7.54 10.32 7.51
N ARG A 217 -8.44 10.73 6.62
CA ARG A 217 -8.18 10.79 5.19
C ARG A 217 -7.98 12.25 4.81
N GLU A 218 -6.85 12.55 4.20
CA GLU A 218 -6.60 13.87 3.66
C GLU A 218 -7.68 14.28 2.65
N THR A 219 -8.03 15.56 2.62
CA THR A 219 -8.96 16.10 1.63
C THR A 219 -8.24 16.44 0.33
N ALA A 220 -8.96 16.42 -0.79
CA ALA A 220 -8.39 16.88 -2.07
C ALA A 220 -7.94 18.35 -2.03
N GLU A 221 -8.56 19.18 -1.18
CA GLU A 221 -8.16 20.58 -1.01
C GLU A 221 -6.82 20.69 -0.29
N ASP A 222 -6.64 19.99 0.83
CA ASP A 222 -5.39 19.98 1.59
C ASP A 222 -4.25 19.40 0.76
N HIS A 223 -4.53 18.30 0.04
CA HIS A 223 -3.59 17.71 -0.91
C HIS A 223 -3.19 18.69 -2.01
N GLY A 224 -4.16 19.44 -2.54
CA GLY A 224 -3.92 20.45 -3.56
C GLY A 224 -3.09 21.64 -3.07
N LYS A 225 -3.14 21.98 -1.77
CA LYS A 225 -2.27 23.00 -1.15
C LYS A 225 -0.82 22.51 -1.11
N LEU A 226 -0.59 21.28 -0.66
CA LEU A 226 0.77 20.69 -0.62
C LEU A 226 1.43 20.67 -2.00
N TRP A 227 0.72 20.22 -3.03
CA TRP A 227 1.23 20.25 -4.40
C TRP A 227 1.49 21.65 -4.92
N ARG A 228 0.63 22.62 -4.59
CA ARG A 228 0.82 24.01 -4.98
C ARG A 228 2.07 24.61 -4.34
N ASP A 229 2.26 24.37 -3.05
CA ASP A 229 3.41 24.89 -2.31
C ASP A 229 4.72 24.28 -2.83
N PHE A 230 4.74 22.96 -3.07
CA PHE A 230 5.87 22.29 -3.71
C PHE A 230 6.18 22.83 -5.10
N LEU A 231 5.16 23.00 -5.96
CA LEU A 231 5.36 23.50 -7.32
C LEU A 231 5.85 24.96 -7.31
N ASN A 232 5.29 25.81 -6.43
CA ASN A 232 5.76 27.18 -6.28
C ASN A 232 7.24 27.22 -5.89
N GLN A 233 7.63 26.45 -4.87
CA GLN A 233 9.04 26.34 -4.47
C GLN A 233 9.92 25.82 -5.60
N LEU A 234 9.49 24.76 -6.31
CA LEU A 234 10.24 24.18 -7.40
C LEU A 234 10.53 25.19 -8.52
N PHE A 235 9.55 26.03 -8.85
CA PHE A 235 9.70 27.03 -9.91
C PHE A 235 10.50 28.25 -9.45
N GLU A 236 10.31 28.72 -8.21
CA GLU A 236 11.12 29.81 -7.63
C GLU A 236 12.62 29.44 -7.54
N ASP A 237 12.93 28.21 -7.13
CA ASP A 237 14.30 27.67 -7.08
C ASP A 237 14.93 27.45 -8.47
N SER A 238 14.10 27.40 -9.53
CA SER A 238 14.58 27.17 -10.90
C SER A 238 14.87 28.45 -11.69
N ASP A 239 14.33 29.58 -11.23
CA ASP A 239 14.56 30.91 -11.80
C ASP A 239 15.76 31.65 -11.15
N SER A 240 16.45 31.00 -10.21
CA SER A 240 17.61 31.49 -9.44
C SER A 240 18.92 30.83 -9.88
#